data_AF-A0A920KN21-F1
#
_entry.id   AF-A0A920KN21-F1
#
_cell.length_a   1.000
_cell.length_b   1.000
_cell.length_c   1.000
_cell.angle_alpha   90.00
_cell.angle_beta   90.00
_cell.angle_gamma   90.00
#
_symmetry.space_group_name_H-M   'P 1'
#
loop_
_entity.id
_entity.type
_entity.pdbx_description
1 polymer ?
#
loop_
_entity_poly.entity_id
_entity_poly.type
_entity_poly.pdbx_seq_one_letter_code
_entity_poly.pdbx_strand_id
1 'polypeptide(L)' 'MLVKDTIYVASAEGRVMAVEPESGRVRWKRDLELALSGGVGHHGDSIFVGPPKGW' A
#
# COMPACT_ATOMS: atom_id res chain seq x y z
N MET A 1 -0.33 -1.57 6.92
CA MET A 1 0.34 -0.58 7.80
C MET A 1 -0.69 0.45 8.22
N LEU A 2 -0.81 0.76 9.52
CA LEU A 2 -1.69 1.83 10.00
C LEU A 2 -0.87 3.10 10.20
N VAL A 3 -1.30 4.21 9.60
CA VAL A 3 -0.69 5.54 9.78
C VAL A 3 -1.83 6.54 9.97
N LYS A 4 -1.86 7.22 11.13
CA LYS A 4 -3.02 8.03 11.55
C LYS A 4 -4.29 7.18 11.41
N ASP A 5 -5.32 7.69 10.75
CA ASP A 5 -6.61 7.00 10.53
C ASP A 5 -6.69 6.37 9.13
N THR A 6 -5.60 5.76 8.66
CA THR A 6 -5.57 5.09 7.35
C THR A 6 -4.74 3.83 7.39
N ILE A 7 -5.35 2.72 6.97
CA ILE A 7 -4.67 1.47 6.70
C ILE A 7 -4.20 1.47 5.26
N TYR A 8 -2.90 1.41 5.05
CA TYR A 8 -2.28 1.17 3.75
C TYR A 8 -1.99 -0.32 3.56
N VAL A 9 -2.43 -0.85 2.43
CA VAL A 9 -2.29 -2.26 2.04
C VAL A 9 -1.63 -2.32 0.67
N ALA A 10 -0.72 -3.27 0.49
CA ALA A 10 -0.13 -3.62 -0.79
C ALA A 10 -0.27 -5.13 -1.01
N SER A 11 -0.72 -5.54 -2.19
CA SER A 11 -0.82 -6.94 -2.61
C SER A 11 0.33 -7.33 -3.55
N ALA A 12 0.61 -8.63 -3.65
CA ALA A 12 1.68 -9.14 -4.50
C ALA A 12 1.49 -8.80 -5.99
N GLU A 13 0.24 -8.64 -6.42
CA GLU A 13 -0.16 -8.30 -7.79
C GLU A 13 -0.02 -6.79 -8.11
N GLY A 14 0.55 -6.00 -7.21
CA GLY A 14 0.76 -4.57 -7.45
C GLY A 14 -0.39 -3.68 -7.00
N ARG A 15 -1.43 -4.20 -6.33
CA ARG A 15 -2.52 -3.36 -5.84
C ARG A 15 -2.16 -2.67 -4.54
N VAL A 16 -2.25 -1.34 -4.52
CA VAL A 16 -2.08 -0.51 -3.33
C VAL A 16 -3.39 0.18 -2.98
N MET A 17 -3.77 0.15 -1.72
CA MET A 17 -5.04 0.70 -1.22
C MET A 17 -4.84 1.48 0.07
N ALA A 18 -5.62 2.56 0.22
CA ALA A 18 -5.84 3.22 1.50
C ALA A 18 -7.26 2.95 1.97
N VAL A 19 -7.38 2.46 3.21
CA VAL A 19 -8.62 1.96 3.79
C VAL A 19 -8.87 2.68 5.11
N GLU A 20 -10.11 3.07 5.34
CA GLU A 20 -10.57 3.59 6.62
C GLU A 20 -10.65 2.46 7.66
N PRO A 21 -9.96 2.56 8.81
CA PRO A 21 -9.87 1.47 9.78
C PRO A 21 -11.23 1.01 10.34
N GLU A 22 -12.16 1.94 10.56
CA GLU A 22 -13.42 1.69 11.25
C GLU A 22 -14.46 1.03 10.35
N SER A 23 -14.53 1.49 9.10
CA SER A 23 -15.58 1.08 8.15
C SER A 23 -15.10 0.07 7.11
N GLY A 24 -13.79 -0.07 6.92
CA GLY A 24 -13.22 -0.80 5.80
C GLY A 24 -13.40 -0.09 4.45
N ARG A 25 -13.89 1.15 4.44
CA ARG A 25 -14.12 1.92 3.21
C ARG A 25 -12.78 2.23 2.53
N VAL A 26 -12.71 1.92 1.24
CA VAL A 26 -11.56 2.26 0.41
C VAL A 26 -11.58 3.76 0.11
N ARG A 27 -10.59 4.50 0.61
CA ARG A 27 -10.39 5.93 0.33
C ARG A 27 -9.83 6.13 -1.07
N TRP A 28 -8.84 5.32 -1.43
CA TRP A 28 -8.31 5.25 -2.79
C TRP A 28 -7.70 3.88 -3.06
N LYS A 29 -7.58 3.57 -4.36
CA LYS A 29 -6.89 2.38 -4.88
C LYS A 29 -6.01 2.77 -6.06
N ARG A 30 -4.85 2.12 -6.19
CA ARG A 30 -3.96 2.14 -7.35
C ARG A 30 -3.55 0.71 -7.69
N ASP A 31 -3.64 0.34 -8.95
CA ASP A 31 -3.05 -0.89 -9.47
C ASP A 31 -1.71 -0.50 -10.12
N LEU A 32 -0.61 -1.01 -9.59
CA LEU A 32 0.70 -0.89 -10.20
C LEU A 32 0.82 -2.03 -11.22
N GLU A 33 1.26 -1.73 -12.44
CA GLU A 33 1.53 -2.73 -13.48
C GLU A 33 2.84 -3.50 -13.21
N LEU A 34 3.12 -3.78 -11.94
CA LEU A 34 4.33 -4.47 -11.49
C LEU A 34 4.04 -5.30 -10.24
N ALA A 35 4.71 -6.44 -10.11
CA ALA A 35 4.60 -7.30 -8.94
C ALA A 35 5.34 -6.69 -7.75
N LEU A 36 4.77 -6.81 -6.55
CA LEU A 36 5.37 -6.35 -5.30
C LEU A 36 5.81 -7.53 -4.45
N SER A 37 6.95 -7.39 -3.78
CA SER A 37 7.39 -8.35 -2.75
C SER A 37 7.76 -7.68 -1.43
N GLY A 38 7.89 -6.36 -1.41
CA GLY A 38 8.11 -5.59 -0.19
C GLY A 38 6.81 -5.28 0.53
N GLY A 39 6.88 -5.17 1.86
CA GLY A 39 5.80 -4.59 2.66
C GLY A 39 5.64 -3.09 2.41
N VAL A 40 4.63 -2.48 3.06
CA VAL A 40 4.42 -1.03 3.02
C VAL A 40 5.34 -0.34 4.04
N GLY A 41 6.16 0.59 3.59
CA GLY A 41 6.94 1.52 4.43
C GLY A 41 6.32 2.93 4.44
N HIS A 42 6.65 3.75 5.44
CA HIS A 42 6.12 5.11 5.58
C HIS A 42 7.21 6.09 6.03
N HIS A 43 7.25 7.27 5.41
CA HIS A 43 8.07 8.40 5.83
C HIS A 43 7.41 9.72 5.41
N GLY A 44 7.29 10.67 6.35
CA GLY A 44 6.62 11.96 6.10
C GLY A 44 5.15 11.75 5.70
N ASP A 45 4.77 12.24 4.53
CA ASP A 45 3.44 12.03 3.94
C ASP A 45 3.44 10.99 2.80
N SER A 46 4.53 10.21 2.69
CA SER A 46 4.72 9.22 1.62
C SER A 46 4.70 7.79 2.15
N ILE A 47 4.13 6.89 1.35
CA ILE A 47 4.27 5.45 1.50
C ILE A 47 5.16 4.87 0.41
N PHE A 48 5.84 3.78 0.72
CA PHE A 48 6.77 3.11 -0.18
C PHE A 48 6.40 1.64 -0.28
N VAL A 49 6.47 1.11 -1.50
CA VAL A 49 6.32 -0.32 -1.81
C VAL A 49 7.46 -0.73 -2.73
N GLY A 50 7.90 -1.97 -2.63
CA GLY A 50 9.09 -2.46 -3.33
C GLY A 50 8.79 -3.65 -4.25
N PRO A 51 9.32 -3.66 -5.49
CA PRO A 51 9.30 -4.85 -6.32
C PRO A 51 10.22 -5.95 -5.75
N PRO A 52 10.11 -7.19 -6.26
CA PRO A 52 11.12 -8.23 -6.09
C PRO A 52 12.53 -7.74 -6.40
N LYS A 53 13.50 -8.26 -5.65
CA LYS A 53 14.92 -8.03 -5.94
C LYS A 53 15.26 -8.61 -7.32
N GLY A 54 15.90 -7.81 -8.17
CA GLY A 54 16.36 -8.24 -9.50
C GLY A 54 15.48 -7.81 -10.67
N TRP A 55 14.50 -6.93 -10.44
CA TRP A 55 13.86 -6.12 -11.48
C TRP A 55 14.80 -5.00 -11.97
#